data_AF-A0A2W5KG80-F1
#
_entry.id   AF-A0A2W5KG80-F1
#
_cell.length_a   1.000
_cell.length_b   1.000
_cell.length_c   1.000
_cell.angle_alpha   90.00
_cell.angle_beta   90.00
_cell.angle_gamma   90.00
#
_symmetry.space_group_name_H-M   'P 1'
#
loop_
_entity.id
_entity.type
_entity.pdbx_description
1 polymer ?
#
loop_
_entity_poly.entity_id
_entity_poly.type
_entity_poly.pdbx_seq_one_letter_code
_entity_poly.pdbx_strand_id
1 'polypeptide(L)'
;MSVRSRIAVTLVCALLAGCGGRPEGVLVPSPASAPGVSTVDLMAVTVRRPTAQPGMLFSGERASKVSLTDIRISIPPDSARRIGEVQWPKKLPPNPATEFSTLSATEVTRDQARGWFRREAKGRRHVLLFVHGFNNTYEDAVYRFAQIAHDSGAEAVPVLFTWPSRGSVFAYQYDRESTNYSRDALEETLQTLAKAPEIEDVSVLAHSMGSFLTLESLRQMAIRNGRIAPKIRNVILAAPDVDVDVFKQQLGEMGPPNERPRFTIFTSTDDRALMLSSRIAGQVPRLGAIDPKAEPYASEFRQANIQAFDLTDVQSADQLRHGKFASADVVRAIGVRLVDGQKIATNDPSLGERVGQFTTGLASGAGAAAGAIVTAPLAIVDPRTRRSYGDQWGSVGGGFNDAASSLRPDQRRRAQAPTASSAGASPSNSAATR
;
A
#
# COMPACT_ATOMS: atom_id res chain seq x y z
N MET A 1 43.19 18.40 16.33
CA MET A 1 42.31 17.40 16.99
C MET A 1 43.16 16.45 17.79
N SER A 2 42.81 16.22 19.07
CA SER A 2 43.52 15.24 19.90
C SER A 2 43.31 13.82 19.36
N VAL A 3 44.23 12.89 19.66
CA VAL A 3 44.08 11.46 19.30
C VAL A 3 42.76 10.90 19.85
N ARG A 4 42.34 11.36 21.03
CA ARG A 4 41.04 11.00 21.64
C ARG A 4 39.85 11.51 20.81
N SER A 5 39.92 12.71 20.25
CA SER A 5 38.87 13.25 19.37
C SER A 5 38.79 12.50 18.03
N ARG A 6 39.92 12.01 17.49
CA ARG A 6 39.90 11.19 16.26
C ARG A 6 39.28 9.82 16.53
N ILE A 7 39.64 9.16 17.63
CA ILE A 7 39.07 7.87 18.03
C ILE A 7 37.56 7.98 18.27
N ALA A 8 37.10 9.03 18.96
CA ALA A 8 35.68 9.28 19.20
C ALA A 8 34.90 9.51 17.89
N VAL A 9 35.44 10.29 16.95
CA VAL A 9 34.82 10.50 15.64
C VAL A 9 34.79 9.20 14.82
N THR A 10 35.86 8.41 14.82
CA THR A 10 35.90 7.12 14.12
C THR A 10 34.91 6.11 14.72
N LEU A 11 34.77 6.05 16.05
CA LEU A 11 33.78 5.22 16.73
C LEU A 11 32.34 5.64 16.41
N VAL A 12 32.06 6.95 16.39
CA VAL A 12 30.73 7.48 16.02
C VAL A 12 30.43 7.19 14.54
N CYS A 13 31.40 7.35 13.63
CA CYS A 13 31.24 7.00 12.22
C CYS A 13 31.07 5.49 12.00
N ALA A 14 31.75 4.64 12.77
CA ALA A 14 31.60 3.19 12.71
C ALA A 14 30.24 2.72 13.27
N LEU A 15 29.72 3.37 14.32
CA LEU A 15 28.38 3.11 14.85
C LEU A 15 27.27 3.56 13.88
N LEU A 16 27.52 4.56 13.04
CA LEU A 16 26.60 5.01 11.97
C LEU A 16 26.65 4.14 10.70
N ALA A 17 27.67 3.29 10.54
CA ALA A 17 27.82 2.38 9.40
C ALA A 17 27.08 1.04 9.58
N GLY A 18 26.52 0.77 10.76
CA GLY A 18 25.95 -0.53 11.13
C GLY A 18 24.48 -0.80 10.74
N CYS A 19 23.76 0.18 10.19
CA CYS A 19 22.37 -0.02 9.80
C CYS A 19 22.25 -0.40 8.31
N GLY A 20 22.60 -1.64 7.99
CA GLY A 20 22.32 -2.22 6.67
C GLY A 20 20.81 -2.27 6.44
N GLY A 21 20.29 -1.42 5.55
CA GLY A 21 18.90 -1.51 5.09
C GLY A 21 18.62 -2.85 4.39
N ARG A 22 17.34 -3.16 4.15
CA ARG A 22 16.97 -4.30 3.30
C ARG A 22 17.65 -4.17 1.92
N PRO A 23 18.11 -5.28 1.32
CA PRO A 23 18.64 -5.26 -0.04
C PRO A 23 17.57 -4.74 -1.00
N GLU A 24 17.99 -3.91 -1.97
CA GLU A 24 17.16 -3.50 -3.10
C GLU A 24 17.21 -4.59 -4.18
N GLY A 25 16.18 -4.66 -5.03
CA GLY A 25 16.14 -5.64 -6.12
C GLY A 25 15.58 -7.01 -5.73
N VAL A 26 14.81 -7.12 -4.65
CA VAL A 26 14.20 -8.39 -4.20
C VAL A 26 13.22 -9.00 -5.22
N LEU A 27 12.72 -8.21 -6.18
CA LEU A 27 11.89 -8.73 -7.27
C LEU A 27 12.70 -9.23 -8.48
N VAL A 28 14.04 -9.27 -8.40
CA VAL A 28 14.83 -10.01 -9.40
C VAL A 28 14.44 -11.49 -9.29
N PRO A 29 13.91 -12.12 -10.36
CA PRO A 29 13.53 -13.51 -10.32
C PRO A 29 14.73 -14.42 -10.01
N SER A 30 14.55 -15.34 -9.06
CA SER A 30 15.51 -16.36 -8.72
C SER A 30 14.83 -17.73 -8.80
N PRO A 31 15.26 -18.63 -9.69
CA PRO A 31 14.65 -19.95 -9.85
C PRO A 31 15.00 -20.92 -8.71
N ALA A 32 15.73 -20.46 -7.69
CA ALA A 32 16.11 -21.28 -6.55
C ALA A 32 14.86 -21.77 -5.81
N SER A 33 14.82 -23.06 -5.50
CA SER A 33 13.75 -23.70 -4.73
C SER A 33 14.34 -24.57 -3.63
N ALA A 34 13.55 -24.82 -2.59
CA ALA A 34 13.89 -25.68 -1.46
C ALA A 34 12.73 -26.65 -1.16
N PRO A 35 12.98 -27.79 -0.52
CA PRO A 35 11.91 -28.69 -0.11
C PRO A 35 10.89 -28.00 0.81
N GLY A 36 9.60 -28.24 0.56
CA GLY A 36 8.51 -27.75 1.41
C GLY A 36 8.11 -26.28 1.22
N VAL A 37 8.69 -25.59 0.23
CA VAL A 37 8.26 -24.21 -0.09
C VAL A 37 6.87 -24.21 -0.72
N SER A 38 6.12 -23.15 -0.43
CA SER A 38 4.83 -22.87 -1.06
C SER A 38 4.97 -21.74 -2.07
N THR A 39 4.05 -21.65 -3.03
CA THR A 39 4.01 -20.56 -4.00
C THR A 39 2.71 -19.78 -3.91
N VAL A 40 2.81 -18.46 -4.08
CA VAL A 40 1.67 -17.57 -4.27
C VAL A 40 1.80 -16.87 -5.62
N ASP A 41 0.82 -17.09 -6.48
CA ASP A 41 0.61 -16.34 -7.71
C ASP A 41 -0.32 -15.16 -7.41
N LEU A 42 0.08 -13.94 -7.76
CA LEU A 42 -0.73 -12.74 -7.58
C LEU A 42 -0.68 -11.83 -8.81
N MET A 43 -1.80 -11.17 -9.09
CA MET A 43 -1.89 -10.13 -10.11
C MET A 43 -1.75 -8.76 -9.46
N ALA A 44 -0.68 -8.03 -9.77
CA ALA A 44 -0.50 -6.67 -9.31
C ALA A 44 -1.00 -5.66 -10.35
N VAL A 45 -1.82 -4.71 -9.90
CA VAL A 45 -2.35 -3.57 -10.66
C VAL A 45 -1.74 -2.30 -10.06
N THR A 46 -1.12 -1.46 -10.88
CA THR A 46 -0.37 -0.31 -10.36
C THR A 46 -0.50 0.93 -11.21
N VAL A 47 -0.53 2.09 -10.56
CA VAL A 47 -0.37 3.42 -11.19
C VAL A 47 0.96 4.08 -10.80
N ARG A 48 1.92 3.27 -10.36
CA ARG A 48 3.29 3.70 -10.09
C ARG A 48 4.08 3.81 -11.38
N ARG A 49 5.08 4.69 -11.40
CA ARG A 49 6.01 4.88 -12.52
C ARG A 49 7.00 3.72 -12.59
N PRO A 50 7.13 3.04 -13.74
CA PRO A 50 8.08 1.95 -13.90
C PRO A 50 9.51 2.44 -13.73
N THR A 51 10.42 1.55 -13.37
CA THR A 51 11.84 1.84 -13.30
C THR A 51 12.65 0.89 -14.17
N ALA A 52 13.86 1.32 -14.55
CA ALA A 52 14.81 0.47 -15.26
C ALA A 52 15.72 -0.33 -14.30
N GLN A 53 15.58 -0.15 -12.99
CA GLN A 53 16.43 -0.81 -11.99
C GLN A 53 16.02 -2.28 -11.81
N PRO A 54 16.95 -3.24 -11.95
CA PRO A 54 16.63 -4.66 -11.79
C PRO A 54 16.00 -4.98 -10.44
N GLY A 55 14.85 -5.66 -10.47
CA GLY A 55 14.10 -6.06 -9.27
C GLY A 55 13.44 -4.92 -8.49
N MET A 56 13.44 -3.70 -9.03
CA MET A 56 12.63 -2.57 -8.58
C MET A 56 11.68 -2.18 -9.70
N LEU A 57 10.57 -2.89 -9.85
CA LEU A 57 9.72 -2.76 -11.04
C LEU A 57 9.08 -1.38 -11.14
N PHE A 58 8.69 -0.81 -9.99
CA PHE A 58 8.00 0.46 -9.93
C PHE A 58 8.49 1.33 -8.76
N SER A 59 8.59 2.63 -9.01
CA SER A 59 8.99 3.62 -8.02
C SER A 59 7.81 4.10 -7.15
N GLY A 60 8.08 5.04 -6.26
CA GLY A 60 7.05 5.79 -5.55
C GLY A 60 6.38 6.89 -6.37
N GLU A 61 6.80 7.11 -7.61
CA GLU A 61 6.27 8.19 -8.44
C GLU A 61 5.00 7.83 -9.20
N ARG A 62 4.17 8.82 -9.49
CA ARG A 62 2.91 8.64 -10.23
C ARG A 62 3.14 8.35 -11.71
N ALA A 63 2.34 7.44 -12.25
CA ALA A 63 2.16 7.21 -13.68
C ALA A 63 0.72 7.52 -14.10
N SER A 64 0.54 7.98 -15.33
CA SER A 64 -0.78 8.27 -15.91
C SER A 64 -1.52 7.04 -16.45
N LYS A 65 -0.86 5.88 -16.47
CA LYS A 65 -1.41 4.62 -16.99
C LYS A 65 -1.29 3.52 -15.93
N VAL A 66 -2.26 2.62 -15.95
CA VAL A 66 -2.22 1.38 -15.17
C VAL A 66 -1.29 0.37 -15.84
N SER A 67 -0.38 -0.20 -15.08
CA SER A 67 0.41 -1.39 -15.45
C SER A 67 -0.08 -2.61 -14.68
N LEU A 68 0.07 -3.79 -15.30
CA LEU A 68 -0.33 -5.08 -14.74
C LEU A 68 0.90 -6.00 -14.67
N THR A 69 1.08 -6.71 -13.57
CA THR A 69 2.22 -7.62 -13.39
C THR A 69 1.74 -8.95 -12.80
N ASP A 70 2.04 -10.03 -13.50
CA ASP A 70 1.93 -11.41 -13.00
C ASP A 70 3.17 -11.72 -12.16
N ILE A 71 2.98 -11.96 -10.87
CA ILE A 71 4.07 -12.19 -9.91
C ILE A 71 3.87 -13.52 -9.21
N ARG A 72 4.93 -14.33 -9.17
CA ARG A 72 5.00 -15.56 -8.39
C ARG A 72 6.04 -15.42 -7.28
N ILE A 73 5.61 -15.61 -6.05
CA ILE A 73 6.45 -15.55 -4.85
C ILE A 73 6.57 -16.95 -4.24
N SER A 74 7.78 -17.35 -3.88
CA SER A 74 8.06 -18.50 -3.03
C SER A 74 8.03 -18.09 -1.57
N ILE A 75 7.39 -18.91 -0.75
CA ILE A 75 7.24 -18.73 0.69
C ILE A 75 7.90 -19.92 1.38
N PRO A 76 8.79 -19.69 2.38
CA PRO A 76 9.43 -20.76 3.13
C PRO A 76 8.43 -21.68 3.83
N PRO A 77 8.82 -22.92 4.17
CA PRO A 77 7.98 -23.81 4.97
C PRO A 77 7.64 -23.19 6.32
N ASP A 78 6.44 -23.47 6.85
CA ASP A 78 5.98 -22.98 8.16
C ASP A 78 6.94 -23.31 9.31
N SER A 79 7.65 -24.43 9.23
CA SER A 79 8.66 -24.84 10.22
C SER A 79 9.92 -23.95 10.24
N ALA A 80 10.13 -23.15 9.20
CA ALA A 80 11.32 -22.31 9.01
C ALA A 80 11.01 -20.80 9.00
N ARG A 81 9.75 -20.42 9.25
CA ARG A 81 9.31 -19.02 9.23
C ARG A 81 8.41 -18.67 10.39
N ARG A 82 8.18 -17.37 10.59
CA ARG A 82 7.18 -16.88 11.53
C ARG A 82 5.93 -16.46 10.75
N ILE A 83 4.82 -17.14 10.99
CA ILE A 83 3.51 -16.84 10.38
C ILE A 83 3.09 -15.42 10.78
N GLY A 84 2.57 -14.65 9.83
CA GLY A 84 2.24 -13.23 10.01
C GLY A 84 3.39 -12.26 9.69
N GLU A 85 4.60 -12.77 9.51
CA GLU A 85 5.78 -11.97 9.18
C GLU A 85 6.31 -12.30 7.79
N VAL A 86 6.82 -11.28 7.10
CA VAL A 86 7.58 -11.47 5.86
C VAL A 86 9.04 -11.70 6.23
N GLN A 87 9.58 -12.88 5.90
CA GLN A 87 11.01 -13.18 6.06
C GLN A 87 11.78 -12.59 4.88
N TRP A 88 12.20 -11.34 5.04
CA TRP A 88 12.93 -10.60 4.01
C TRP A 88 14.31 -11.19 3.73
N PRO A 89 14.76 -11.19 2.46
CA PRO A 89 16.13 -11.54 2.12
C PRO A 89 17.13 -10.65 2.85
N LYS A 90 18.12 -11.25 3.51
CA LYS A 90 19.24 -10.50 4.13
C LYS A 90 20.29 -10.09 3.11
N LYS A 91 20.42 -10.87 2.03
CA LYS A 91 21.28 -10.64 0.88
C LYS A 91 20.63 -11.25 -0.36
N LEU A 92 21.06 -10.85 -1.54
CA LEU A 92 20.63 -11.46 -2.81
C LEU A 92 21.73 -12.39 -3.36
N PRO A 93 21.38 -13.52 -3.98
CA PRO A 93 20.03 -14.07 -4.11
C PRO A 93 19.45 -14.57 -2.77
N PRO A 94 18.11 -14.58 -2.62
CA PRO A 94 17.44 -15.02 -1.39
C PRO A 94 17.60 -16.53 -1.15
N ASN A 95 17.53 -16.97 0.11
CA ASN A 95 17.46 -18.38 0.45
C ASN A 95 15.99 -18.85 0.57
N PRO A 96 15.44 -19.60 -0.42
CA PRO A 96 14.03 -19.99 -0.41
C PRO A 96 13.64 -20.90 0.76
N ALA A 97 14.60 -21.55 1.42
CA ALA A 97 14.33 -22.38 2.60
C ALA A 97 13.96 -21.57 3.85
N THR A 98 14.32 -20.27 3.89
CA THR A 98 14.17 -19.43 5.09
C THR A 98 13.66 -18.02 4.80
N GLU A 99 13.65 -17.58 3.54
CA GLU A 99 13.32 -16.23 3.11
C GLU A 99 12.34 -16.27 1.92
N PHE A 100 11.52 -15.23 1.81
CA PHE A 100 10.68 -15.02 0.64
C PHE A 100 11.56 -14.78 -0.59
N SER A 101 11.18 -15.36 -1.73
CA SER A 101 11.88 -15.14 -2.99
C SER A 101 10.92 -14.94 -4.14
N THR A 102 11.36 -14.17 -5.14
CA THR A 102 10.56 -13.92 -6.34
C THR A 102 10.91 -14.96 -7.39
N LEU A 103 9.95 -15.76 -7.83
CA LEU A 103 10.14 -16.79 -8.85
C LEU A 103 9.92 -16.24 -10.27
N SER A 104 8.97 -15.32 -10.42
CA SER A 104 8.73 -14.59 -11.66
C SER A 104 8.05 -13.25 -11.38
N ALA A 105 8.32 -12.26 -12.22
CA ALA A 105 7.60 -11.00 -12.23
C ALA A 105 7.54 -10.48 -13.68
N THR A 106 6.37 -10.55 -14.30
CA THR A 106 6.21 -10.31 -15.73
C THR A 106 5.11 -9.30 -15.97
N GLU A 107 5.43 -8.19 -16.66
CA GLU A 107 4.40 -7.25 -17.10
C GLU A 107 3.50 -7.92 -18.14
N VAL A 108 2.19 -7.74 -17.98
CA VAL A 108 1.19 -8.39 -18.81
C VAL A 108 0.19 -7.38 -19.37
N THR A 109 -0.36 -7.70 -20.54
CA THR A 109 -1.49 -6.95 -21.10
C THR A 109 -2.79 -7.30 -20.37
N ARG A 110 -3.83 -6.48 -20.57
CA ARG A 110 -5.19 -6.77 -20.05
C ARG A 110 -5.70 -8.15 -20.51
N ASP A 111 -5.39 -8.55 -21.73
CA ASP A 111 -5.83 -9.81 -22.32
C ASP A 111 -5.11 -11.01 -21.70
N GLN A 112 -3.80 -10.87 -21.49
CA GLN A 112 -2.99 -11.84 -20.76
C GLN A 112 -3.45 -11.96 -19.30
N ALA A 113 -3.78 -10.85 -18.64
CA ALA A 113 -4.33 -10.86 -17.28
C ALA A 113 -5.68 -11.60 -17.22
N ARG A 114 -6.60 -11.39 -18.18
CA ARG A 114 -7.85 -12.18 -18.26
C ARG A 114 -7.57 -13.68 -18.43
N GLY A 115 -6.59 -14.03 -19.26
CA GLY A 115 -6.13 -15.41 -19.42
C GLY A 115 -5.53 -15.99 -18.14
N TRP A 116 -4.75 -15.21 -17.41
CA TRP A 116 -4.19 -15.55 -16.10
C TRP A 116 -5.28 -15.83 -15.08
N PHE A 117 -6.27 -14.93 -14.96
CA PHE A 117 -7.39 -15.10 -14.03
C PHE A 117 -8.16 -16.40 -14.29
N ARG A 118 -8.44 -16.73 -15.56
CA ARG A 118 -9.09 -17.99 -15.91
C ARG A 118 -8.30 -19.22 -15.47
N ARG A 119 -6.97 -19.15 -15.55
CA ARG A 119 -6.08 -20.25 -15.11
C ARG A 119 -5.95 -20.34 -13.60
N GLU A 120 -5.80 -19.20 -12.91
CA GLU A 120 -5.57 -19.17 -11.46
C GLU A 120 -6.84 -19.34 -10.64
N ALA A 121 -7.99 -18.97 -11.20
CA ALA A 121 -9.28 -19.25 -10.60
C ALA A 121 -9.38 -20.76 -10.28
N LYS A 122 -9.05 -21.70 -11.18
CA LYS A 122 -9.12 -23.17 -10.90
C LYS A 122 -10.42 -23.61 -10.17
N GLY A 123 -11.54 -22.93 -10.41
CA GLY A 123 -12.81 -23.14 -9.69
C GLY A 123 -13.07 -22.17 -8.52
N ARG A 124 -12.06 -21.44 -8.03
CA ARG A 124 -12.16 -20.28 -7.14
C ARG A 124 -12.74 -19.11 -7.92
N ARG A 125 -13.99 -18.77 -7.63
CA ARG A 125 -14.69 -17.63 -8.26
C ARG A 125 -14.61 -16.36 -7.40
N HIS A 126 -13.76 -16.36 -6.39
CA HIS A 126 -13.65 -15.30 -5.39
C HIS A 126 -12.32 -14.58 -5.54
N VAL A 127 -12.35 -13.25 -5.56
CA VAL A 127 -11.15 -12.41 -5.60
C VAL A 127 -10.90 -11.79 -4.23
N LEU A 128 -9.65 -11.85 -3.77
CA LEU A 128 -9.17 -11.04 -2.66
C LEU A 128 -8.34 -9.88 -3.25
N LEU A 129 -8.89 -8.67 -3.20
CA LEU A 129 -8.18 -7.45 -3.59
C LEU A 129 -7.53 -6.83 -2.37
N PHE A 130 -6.21 -6.67 -2.38
CA PHE A 130 -5.49 -5.96 -1.31
C PHE A 130 -5.04 -4.57 -1.73
N VAL A 131 -5.26 -3.58 -0.86
CA VAL A 131 -4.82 -2.20 -1.02
C VAL A 131 -3.90 -1.83 0.15
N HIS A 132 -2.62 -1.60 -0.14
CA HIS A 132 -1.62 -1.33 0.89
C HIS A 132 -1.78 0.07 1.54
N GLY A 133 -1.13 0.25 2.70
CA GLY A 133 -1.11 1.50 3.45
C GLY A 133 0.03 2.46 3.08
N PHE A 134 0.23 3.46 3.94
CA PHE A 134 1.29 4.47 3.84
C PHE A 134 2.69 3.88 4.08
N ASN A 135 3.73 4.51 3.54
CA ASN A 135 5.13 4.13 3.75
C ASN A 135 5.47 2.73 3.22
N ASN A 136 4.92 2.39 2.05
CA ASN A 136 5.15 1.11 1.37
C ASN A 136 5.80 1.31 -0.01
N THR A 137 6.93 0.65 -0.23
CA THR A 137 7.45 0.42 -1.59
C THR A 137 6.56 -0.58 -2.34
N TYR A 138 6.80 -0.74 -3.64
CA TYR A 138 6.07 -1.74 -4.44
C TYR A 138 6.36 -3.16 -3.93
N GLU A 139 7.61 -3.43 -3.61
CA GLU A 139 8.13 -4.70 -3.09
C GLU A 139 7.53 -5.02 -1.72
N ASP A 140 7.42 -4.02 -0.84
CA ASP A 140 6.76 -4.18 0.46
C ASP A 140 5.31 -4.63 0.29
N ALA A 141 4.58 -4.04 -0.66
CA ALA A 141 3.19 -4.39 -0.93
C ALA A 141 3.05 -5.81 -1.51
N VAL A 142 3.92 -6.19 -2.45
CA VAL A 142 3.94 -7.52 -3.06
C VAL A 142 4.22 -8.60 -2.03
N TYR A 143 5.31 -8.49 -1.26
CA TYR A 143 5.68 -9.53 -0.30
C TYR A 143 4.70 -9.61 0.87
N ARG A 144 4.19 -8.46 1.35
CA ARG A 144 3.18 -8.44 2.39
C ARG A 144 1.90 -9.13 1.93
N PHE A 145 1.46 -8.88 0.70
CA PHE A 145 0.25 -9.51 0.21
C PHE A 145 0.42 -11.00 -0.05
N ALA A 146 1.58 -11.43 -0.58
CA ALA A 146 1.91 -12.84 -0.70
C ALA A 146 1.84 -13.55 0.67
N GLN A 147 2.38 -12.92 1.71
CA GLN A 147 2.28 -13.41 3.09
C GLN A 147 0.82 -13.53 3.56
N ILE A 148 0.02 -12.47 3.40
CA ILE A 148 -1.40 -12.48 3.82
C ILE A 148 -2.19 -13.55 3.06
N ALA A 149 -2.03 -13.62 1.74
CA ALA A 149 -2.75 -14.58 0.90
C ALA A 149 -2.45 -16.02 1.32
N HIS A 150 -1.16 -16.34 1.55
CA HIS A 150 -0.74 -17.66 2.01
C HIS A 150 -1.21 -17.97 3.43
N ASP A 151 -0.96 -17.07 4.37
CA ASP A 151 -1.23 -17.30 5.81
C ASP A 151 -2.72 -17.34 6.12
N SER A 152 -3.56 -16.74 5.27
CA SER A 152 -5.01 -16.74 5.46
C SER A 152 -5.64 -18.09 5.17
N GLY A 153 -5.01 -18.91 4.32
CA GLY A 153 -5.62 -20.13 3.78
C GLY A 153 -6.87 -19.87 2.94
N ALA A 154 -7.15 -18.62 2.57
CA ALA A 154 -8.36 -18.27 1.81
C ALA A 154 -8.29 -18.83 0.38
N GLU A 155 -9.35 -19.50 -0.04
CA GLU A 155 -9.50 -19.96 -1.43
C GLU A 155 -9.96 -18.82 -2.35
N ALA A 156 -9.11 -17.81 -2.51
CA ALA A 156 -9.36 -16.64 -3.34
C ALA A 156 -8.20 -16.38 -4.31
N VAL A 157 -8.52 -15.77 -5.46
CA VAL A 157 -7.52 -15.30 -6.41
C VAL A 157 -6.91 -13.99 -5.88
N PRO A 158 -5.58 -13.93 -5.63
CA PRO A 158 -4.95 -12.76 -5.05
C PRO A 158 -4.74 -11.65 -6.09
N VAL A 159 -5.31 -10.47 -5.83
CA VAL A 159 -5.09 -9.25 -6.63
C VAL A 159 -4.55 -8.16 -5.73
N LEU A 160 -3.42 -7.57 -6.09
CA LEU A 160 -2.82 -6.45 -5.39
C LEU A 160 -3.09 -5.16 -6.17
N PHE A 161 -3.64 -4.14 -5.53
CA PHE A 161 -3.63 -2.79 -6.07
C PHE A 161 -2.58 -1.95 -5.34
N THR A 162 -1.63 -1.38 -6.09
CA THR A 162 -0.61 -0.50 -5.54
C THR A 162 -0.75 0.92 -6.06
N TRP A 163 -0.67 1.88 -5.14
CA TRP A 163 -0.69 3.32 -5.42
C TRP A 163 0.66 3.96 -5.10
N PRO A 164 1.00 5.16 -5.61
CA PRO A 164 2.34 5.74 -5.56
C PRO A 164 2.73 6.28 -4.18
N SER A 165 3.00 5.35 -3.25
CA SER A 165 3.66 5.64 -1.99
C SER A 165 5.17 5.67 -2.19
N ARG A 166 5.83 6.71 -1.66
CA ARG A 166 7.29 6.85 -1.70
C ARG A 166 8.03 5.96 -0.70
N GLY A 167 7.33 5.16 0.10
CA GLY A 167 7.98 4.30 1.09
C GLY A 167 8.77 5.09 2.12
N SER A 168 8.31 6.31 2.46
CA SER A 168 9.00 7.20 3.38
C SER A 168 8.03 7.91 4.33
N VAL A 169 8.34 7.89 5.63
CA VAL A 169 7.58 8.60 6.67
C VAL A 169 7.49 10.11 6.44
N PHE A 170 8.48 10.72 5.76
CA PHE A 170 8.46 12.15 5.43
C PHE A 170 7.65 12.48 4.18
N ALA A 171 7.19 11.47 3.44
CA ALA A 171 6.38 11.66 2.24
C ALA A 171 4.87 11.67 2.51
N TYR A 172 4.43 11.77 3.77
CA TYR A 172 3.02 11.66 4.15
C TYR A 172 2.07 12.50 3.29
N GLN A 173 2.38 13.78 3.06
CA GLN A 173 1.52 14.64 2.24
C GLN A 173 1.50 14.22 0.76
N TYR A 174 2.66 13.85 0.21
CA TYR A 174 2.74 13.33 -1.15
C TYR A 174 1.92 12.06 -1.31
N ASP A 175 2.07 11.13 -0.36
CA ASP A 175 1.38 9.84 -0.33
C ASP A 175 -0.14 10.04 -0.21
N ARG A 176 -0.60 10.98 0.63
CA ARG A 176 -2.02 11.34 0.75
C ARG A 176 -2.58 11.86 -0.58
N GLU A 177 -1.89 12.77 -1.25
CA GLU A 177 -2.30 13.23 -2.58
C GLU A 177 -2.21 12.11 -3.64
N SER A 178 -1.27 11.18 -3.49
CA SER A 178 -1.12 10.02 -4.38
C SER A 178 -2.25 9.00 -4.20
N THR A 179 -2.84 8.88 -3.00
CA THR A 179 -4.06 8.10 -2.82
C THR A 179 -5.21 8.73 -3.62
N ASN A 180 -5.47 10.03 -3.47
CA ASN A 180 -6.49 10.73 -4.26
C ASN A 180 -6.25 10.59 -5.77
N TYR A 181 -5.01 10.73 -6.22
CA TYR A 181 -4.63 10.51 -7.62
C TYR A 181 -4.99 9.11 -8.14
N SER A 182 -4.96 8.09 -7.27
CA SER A 182 -5.15 6.69 -7.65
C SER A 182 -6.61 6.23 -7.59
N ARG A 183 -7.54 7.09 -7.15
CA ARG A 183 -8.96 6.79 -6.97
C ARG A 183 -9.60 6.20 -8.22
N ASP A 184 -9.41 6.85 -9.36
CA ASP A 184 -10.04 6.46 -10.61
C ASP A 184 -9.53 5.09 -11.09
N ALA A 185 -8.25 4.81 -10.88
CA ALA A 185 -7.66 3.52 -11.24
C ALA A 185 -8.13 2.39 -10.32
N LEU A 186 -8.32 2.64 -9.02
CA LEU A 186 -8.89 1.64 -8.13
C LEU A 186 -10.37 1.39 -8.45
N GLU A 187 -11.14 2.45 -8.76
CA GLU A 187 -12.51 2.32 -9.24
C GLU A 187 -12.58 1.48 -10.52
N GLU A 188 -11.75 1.76 -11.53
CA GLU A 188 -11.68 0.99 -12.78
C GLU A 188 -11.31 -0.47 -12.51
N THR A 189 -10.39 -0.72 -11.59
CA THR A 189 -9.99 -2.08 -11.18
C THR A 189 -11.18 -2.83 -10.57
N LEU A 190 -11.86 -2.23 -9.59
CA LEU A 190 -13.04 -2.81 -8.95
C LEU A 190 -14.17 -3.07 -9.96
N GLN A 191 -14.43 -2.13 -10.87
CA GLN A 191 -15.41 -2.31 -11.94
C GLN A 191 -15.03 -3.45 -12.88
N THR A 192 -13.75 -3.57 -13.24
CA THR A 192 -13.25 -4.64 -14.13
C THR A 192 -13.44 -6.00 -13.47
N LEU A 193 -13.07 -6.14 -12.20
CA LEU A 193 -13.28 -7.37 -11.43
C LEU A 193 -14.77 -7.71 -11.32
N ALA A 194 -15.61 -6.72 -11.02
CA ALA A 194 -17.05 -6.94 -10.89
C ALA A 194 -17.75 -7.31 -12.22
N LYS A 195 -17.24 -6.83 -13.36
CA LYS A 195 -17.78 -7.13 -14.70
C LYS A 195 -17.29 -8.46 -15.27
N ALA A 196 -16.20 -9.02 -14.76
CA ALA A 196 -15.67 -10.29 -15.24
C ALA A 196 -16.65 -11.45 -14.93
N PRO A 197 -17.08 -12.24 -15.94
CA PRO A 197 -18.02 -13.35 -15.72
C PRO A 197 -17.42 -14.50 -14.89
N GLU A 198 -16.10 -14.64 -14.89
CA GLU A 198 -15.40 -15.69 -14.15
C GLU A 198 -15.39 -15.45 -12.63
N ILE A 199 -15.62 -14.20 -12.20
CA ILE A 199 -15.64 -13.77 -10.80
C ILE A 199 -17.10 -13.78 -10.31
N GLU A 200 -17.37 -14.46 -9.20
CA GLU A 200 -18.65 -14.41 -8.46
C GLU A 200 -18.68 -13.26 -7.45
N ASP A 201 -17.59 -13.09 -6.70
CA ASP A 201 -17.46 -11.98 -5.77
C ASP A 201 -16.03 -11.50 -5.57
N VAL A 202 -15.97 -10.28 -5.04
CA VAL A 202 -14.77 -9.51 -4.73
C VAL A 202 -14.85 -9.14 -3.25
N SER A 203 -13.81 -9.52 -2.52
CA SER A 203 -13.56 -9.05 -1.17
C SER A 203 -12.35 -8.12 -1.18
N VAL A 204 -12.48 -6.95 -0.56
CA VAL A 204 -11.42 -5.94 -0.50
C VAL A 204 -10.83 -5.94 0.90
N LEU A 205 -9.51 -6.08 1.01
CA LEU A 205 -8.75 -5.84 2.24
C LEU A 205 -7.91 -4.58 2.05
N ALA A 206 -8.17 -3.54 2.83
CA ALA A 206 -7.46 -2.28 2.74
C ALA A 206 -6.80 -1.95 4.08
N HIS A 207 -5.56 -1.49 4.05
CA HIS A 207 -4.80 -1.13 5.27
C HIS A 207 -4.57 0.37 5.35
N SER A 208 -4.76 0.97 6.53
CA SER A 208 -4.34 2.33 6.84
C SER A 208 -4.87 3.35 5.81
N MET A 209 -4.01 4.16 5.20
CA MET A 209 -4.34 5.12 4.14
C MET A 209 -4.93 4.46 2.88
N GLY A 210 -4.68 3.17 2.65
CA GLY A 210 -5.35 2.39 1.61
C GLY A 210 -6.85 2.22 1.87
N SER A 211 -7.29 2.30 3.13
CA SER A 211 -8.71 2.30 3.50
C SER A 211 -9.41 3.56 3.02
N PHE A 212 -8.76 4.72 3.17
CA PHE A 212 -9.26 6.00 2.65
C PHE A 212 -9.45 5.93 1.12
N LEU A 213 -8.43 5.46 0.41
CA LEU A 213 -8.49 5.26 -1.04
C LEU A 213 -9.64 4.32 -1.45
N THR A 214 -9.79 3.22 -0.74
CA THR A 214 -10.85 2.23 -0.99
C THR A 214 -12.24 2.83 -0.81
N LEU A 215 -12.47 3.52 0.31
CA LEU A 215 -13.75 4.17 0.58
C LEU A 215 -14.09 5.23 -0.45
N GLU A 216 -13.12 6.07 -0.80
CA GLU A 216 -13.34 7.13 -1.79
C GLU A 216 -13.62 6.53 -3.19
N SER A 217 -12.99 5.42 -3.55
CA SER A 217 -13.25 4.73 -4.82
C SER A 217 -14.63 4.07 -4.86
N LEU A 218 -15.07 3.46 -3.75
CA LEU A 218 -16.42 2.90 -3.63
C LEU A 218 -17.50 3.98 -3.64
N ARG A 219 -17.26 5.10 -2.97
CA ARG A 219 -18.13 6.28 -3.01
C ARG A 219 -18.25 6.80 -4.43
N GLN A 220 -17.13 6.98 -5.12
CA GLN A 220 -17.13 7.42 -6.51
C GLN A 220 -17.91 6.44 -7.41
N MET A 221 -17.72 5.14 -7.22
CA MET A 221 -18.49 4.12 -7.95
C MET A 221 -19.99 4.26 -7.70
N ALA A 222 -20.40 4.46 -6.45
CA ALA A 222 -21.80 4.64 -6.08
C ALA A 222 -22.40 5.89 -6.73
N ILE A 223 -21.70 7.01 -6.70
CA ILE A 223 -22.14 8.26 -7.34
C ILE A 223 -22.23 8.09 -8.86
N ARG A 224 -21.21 7.48 -9.48
CA ARG A 224 -21.13 7.30 -10.94
C ARG A 224 -22.18 6.34 -11.47
N ASN A 225 -22.42 5.23 -10.75
CA ASN A 225 -23.24 4.11 -11.23
C ASN A 225 -24.60 4.01 -10.52
N GLY A 226 -24.89 4.91 -9.58
CA GLY A 226 -26.05 4.88 -8.70
C GLY A 226 -25.99 3.83 -7.58
N ARG A 227 -24.95 2.98 -7.55
CA ARG A 227 -24.72 1.92 -6.55
C ARG A 227 -23.33 1.33 -6.64
N ILE A 228 -22.90 0.66 -5.58
CA ILE A 228 -21.71 -0.21 -5.62
C ILE A 228 -22.06 -1.49 -6.39
N ALA A 229 -21.10 -2.04 -7.14
CA ALA A 229 -21.31 -3.28 -7.87
C ALA A 229 -21.61 -4.45 -6.91
N PRO A 230 -22.68 -5.26 -7.11
CA PRO A 230 -23.11 -6.29 -6.14
C PRO A 230 -22.12 -7.43 -5.92
N LYS A 231 -21.17 -7.62 -6.85
CA LYS A 231 -20.08 -8.58 -6.66
C LYS A 231 -19.09 -8.13 -5.60
N ILE A 232 -19.00 -6.84 -5.30
CA ILE A 232 -18.18 -6.33 -4.20
C ILE A 232 -18.97 -6.59 -2.92
N ARG A 233 -18.67 -7.70 -2.23
CA ARG A 233 -19.49 -8.19 -1.11
C ARG A 233 -18.92 -7.85 0.25
N ASN A 234 -17.61 -7.90 0.40
CA ASN A 234 -16.94 -7.69 1.68
C ASN A 234 -15.86 -6.61 1.54
N VAL A 235 -15.82 -5.67 2.49
CA VAL A 235 -14.78 -4.65 2.59
C VAL A 235 -14.22 -4.66 4.01
N ILE A 236 -12.98 -5.09 4.14
CA ILE A 236 -12.24 -5.19 5.38
C ILE A 236 -11.27 -4.02 5.46
N LEU A 237 -11.46 -3.14 6.44
CA LEU A 237 -10.63 -1.97 6.70
C LEU A 237 -9.77 -2.24 7.93
N ALA A 238 -8.47 -2.40 7.72
CA ALA A 238 -7.49 -2.66 8.76
C ALA A 238 -6.82 -1.36 9.21
N ALA A 239 -6.97 -1.01 10.49
CA ALA A 239 -6.43 0.20 11.10
C ALA A 239 -6.65 1.46 10.22
N PRO A 240 -7.89 1.74 9.77
CA PRO A 240 -8.15 2.77 8.77
C PRO A 240 -7.71 4.16 9.23
N ASP A 241 -6.85 4.79 8.44
CA ASP A 241 -6.46 6.20 8.61
C ASP A 241 -7.48 7.11 7.92
N VAL A 242 -8.69 7.10 8.47
CA VAL A 242 -9.86 7.82 7.94
C VAL A 242 -10.47 8.60 9.09
N ASP A 243 -10.83 9.84 8.84
CA ASP A 243 -11.63 10.64 9.77
C ASP A 243 -13.02 10.03 9.93
N VAL A 244 -13.52 9.92 11.16
CA VAL A 244 -14.79 9.25 11.45
C VAL A 244 -15.99 9.96 10.79
N ASP A 245 -15.99 11.29 10.74
CA ASP A 245 -17.09 12.05 10.12
C ASP A 245 -17.02 11.97 8.60
N VAL A 246 -15.80 11.96 8.04
CA VAL A 246 -15.60 11.67 6.61
C VAL A 246 -16.11 10.28 6.27
N PHE A 247 -15.81 9.27 7.11
CA PHE A 247 -16.31 7.92 6.91
C PHE A 247 -17.84 7.86 6.90
N LYS A 248 -18.50 8.51 7.86
CA LYS A 248 -19.97 8.60 7.92
C LYS A 248 -20.55 9.23 6.66
N GLN A 249 -19.99 10.37 6.24
CA GLN A 249 -20.42 11.07 5.04
C GLN A 249 -20.23 10.20 3.80
N GLN A 250 -19.06 9.56 3.64
CA GLN A 250 -18.78 8.70 2.50
C GLN A 250 -19.71 7.50 2.46
N LEU A 251 -20.01 6.88 3.62
CA LEU A 251 -20.99 5.80 3.71
C LEU A 251 -22.37 6.25 3.23
N GLY A 252 -22.84 7.43 3.67
CA GLY A 252 -24.13 7.99 3.24
C GLY A 252 -24.30 8.03 1.73
N GLU A 253 -23.24 8.41 1.00
CA GLU A 253 -23.20 8.49 -0.47
C GLU A 253 -23.18 7.11 -1.16
N MET A 254 -22.96 6.01 -0.43
CA MET A 254 -22.91 4.65 -0.98
C MET A 254 -24.28 3.95 -1.07
N GLY A 255 -25.37 4.64 -0.73
CA GLY A 255 -26.74 4.05 -0.69
C GLY A 255 -27.10 3.53 0.70
N PRO A 256 -28.23 2.85 0.92
CA PRO A 256 -28.64 2.35 2.23
C PRO A 256 -27.84 1.10 2.69
N PRO A 257 -27.80 0.75 3.99
CA PRO A 257 -26.98 -0.35 4.52
C PRO A 257 -27.19 -1.73 3.87
N ASN A 258 -28.39 -2.01 3.34
CA ASN A 258 -28.73 -3.25 2.64
C ASN A 258 -28.22 -3.32 1.19
N GLU A 259 -27.79 -2.20 0.60
CA GLU A 259 -27.26 -2.11 -0.76
C GLU A 259 -25.73 -1.93 -0.79
N ARG A 260 -25.12 -1.75 0.38
CA ARG A 260 -23.67 -1.62 0.56
C ARG A 260 -22.99 -2.99 0.71
N PRO A 261 -21.68 -3.09 0.42
CA PRO A 261 -20.88 -4.24 0.86
C PRO A 261 -20.89 -4.35 2.39
N ARG A 262 -20.65 -5.55 2.90
CA ARG A 262 -20.44 -5.80 4.32
C ARG A 262 -19.10 -5.21 4.75
N PHE A 263 -19.15 -4.15 5.54
CA PHE A 263 -17.95 -3.55 6.11
C PHE A 263 -17.53 -4.28 7.38
N THR A 264 -16.24 -4.60 7.46
CA THR A 264 -15.56 -5.10 8.66
C THR A 264 -14.40 -4.16 8.97
N ILE A 265 -14.32 -3.65 10.19
CA ILE A 265 -13.29 -2.70 10.62
C ILE A 265 -12.47 -3.33 11.73
N PHE A 266 -11.15 -3.35 11.57
CA PHE A 266 -10.23 -3.65 12.65
C PHE A 266 -9.64 -2.36 13.19
N THR A 267 -9.88 -2.08 14.47
CA THR A 267 -9.35 -0.92 15.19
C THR A 267 -8.29 -1.35 16.20
N SER A 268 -7.49 -0.40 16.66
CA SER A 268 -6.55 -0.59 17.77
C SER A 268 -6.36 0.77 18.44
N THR A 269 -6.78 0.88 19.71
CA THR A 269 -6.75 2.15 20.46
C THR A 269 -5.33 2.61 20.81
N ASP A 270 -4.37 1.68 20.81
CA ASP A 270 -2.95 1.90 21.07
C ASP A 270 -2.09 2.07 19.80
N ASP A 271 -2.73 2.30 18.64
CA ASP A 271 -2.05 2.48 17.36
C ASP A 271 -1.28 3.81 17.29
N ARG A 272 0.06 3.72 17.37
CA ARG A 272 0.92 4.90 17.45
C ARG A 272 1.04 5.63 16.11
N ALA A 273 0.84 4.94 14.99
CA ALA A 273 0.86 5.58 13.67
C ALA A 273 -0.40 6.44 13.47
N LEU A 274 -1.56 5.94 13.88
CA LEU A 274 -2.81 6.69 13.82
C LEU A 274 -2.82 7.87 14.80
N MET A 275 -2.22 7.72 15.98
CA MET A 275 -2.00 8.86 16.89
C MET A 275 -1.19 9.99 16.23
N LEU A 276 -0.14 9.64 15.46
CA LEU A 276 0.65 10.63 14.73
C LEU A 276 -0.15 11.26 13.58
N SER A 277 -0.89 10.44 12.81
CA SER A 277 -1.75 10.94 11.74
C SER A 277 -2.82 11.90 12.26
N SER A 278 -3.48 11.56 13.37
CA SER A 278 -4.46 12.42 14.03
C SER A 278 -3.85 13.78 14.39
N ARG A 279 -2.65 13.82 14.98
CA ARG A 279 -1.95 15.08 15.29
C ARG A 279 -1.67 15.93 14.05
N ILE A 280 -1.24 15.29 12.96
CA ILE A 280 -0.97 15.99 11.69
C ILE A 280 -2.26 16.54 11.07
N ALA A 281 -3.37 15.82 11.25
CA ALA A 281 -4.68 16.19 10.71
C ALA A 281 -5.54 17.06 11.64
N GLY A 282 -4.93 17.73 12.63
CA GLY A 282 -5.65 18.66 13.50
C GLY A 282 -6.35 18.02 14.71
N GLN A 283 -5.83 16.90 15.20
CA GLN A 283 -6.32 16.16 16.38
C GLN A 283 -7.71 15.53 16.22
N VAL A 284 -8.10 15.20 14.99
CA VAL A 284 -9.40 14.54 14.74
C VAL A 284 -9.29 13.03 14.97
N PRO A 285 -10.29 12.38 15.59
CA PRO A 285 -10.30 10.92 15.77
C PRO A 285 -10.20 10.17 14.45
N ARG A 286 -9.32 9.16 14.41
CA ARG A 286 -9.20 8.24 13.28
C ARG A 286 -10.04 7.00 13.52
N LEU A 287 -10.76 6.56 12.51
CA LEU A 287 -11.62 5.37 12.54
C LEU A 287 -10.87 4.13 13.04
N GLY A 288 -9.59 3.97 12.71
CA GLY A 288 -8.79 2.86 13.19
C GLY A 288 -8.33 2.95 14.65
N ALA A 289 -8.49 4.10 15.30
CA ALA A 289 -8.02 4.35 16.67
C ALA A 289 -9.17 4.53 17.69
N ILE A 290 -10.42 4.35 17.28
CA ILE A 290 -11.58 4.41 18.19
C ILE A 290 -11.80 3.08 18.90
N ASP A 291 -12.45 3.14 20.07
CA ASP A 291 -13.06 1.97 20.71
C ASP A 291 -14.41 1.67 20.04
N PRO A 292 -14.56 0.55 19.32
CA PRO A 292 -15.79 0.21 18.61
C PRO A 292 -16.94 -0.20 19.54
N LYS A 293 -16.67 -0.44 20.83
CA LYS A 293 -17.67 -0.80 21.84
C LYS A 293 -18.19 0.41 22.60
N ALA A 294 -17.52 1.56 22.50
CA ALA A 294 -17.94 2.81 23.13
C ALA A 294 -19.06 3.50 22.32
N GLU A 295 -19.98 4.18 23.01
CA GLU A 295 -20.96 5.05 22.37
C GLU A 295 -20.32 6.40 21.99
N PRO A 296 -20.71 7.03 20.86
CA PRO A 296 -21.82 6.66 19.97
C PRO A 296 -21.48 5.58 18.92
N TYR A 297 -20.22 5.17 18.81
CA TYR A 297 -19.73 4.32 17.72
C TYR A 297 -20.38 2.93 17.69
N ALA A 298 -20.60 2.33 18.86
CA ALA A 298 -21.24 1.01 18.95
C ALA A 298 -22.64 1.01 18.33
N SER A 299 -23.46 2.02 18.64
CA SER A 299 -24.80 2.13 18.05
C SER A 299 -24.77 2.54 16.58
N GLU A 300 -23.87 3.44 16.18
CA GLU A 300 -23.70 3.84 14.79
C GLU A 300 -23.29 2.65 13.89
N PHE A 301 -22.32 1.83 14.33
CA PHE A 301 -21.90 0.64 13.59
C PHE A 301 -23.00 -0.39 13.47
N ARG A 302 -23.78 -0.62 14.54
CA ARG A 302 -24.93 -1.53 14.50
C ARG A 302 -25.98 -1.07 13.51
N GLN A 303 -26.34 0.22 13.53
CA GLN A 303 -27.32 0.82 12.61
C GLN A 303 -26.85 0.77 11.16
N ALA A 304 -25.55 0.96 10.93
CA ALA A 304 -24.95 0.91 9.60
C ALA A 304 -24.62 -0.52 9.11
N ASN A 305 -24.93 -1.56 9.89
CA ASN A 305 -24.59 -2.97 9.60
C ASN A 305 -23.07 -3.18 9.39
N ILE A 306 -22.26 -2.52 10.22
CA ILE A 306 -20.80 -2.58 10.22
C ILE A 306 -20.35 -3.48 11.35
N GLN A 307 -19.46 -4.42 11.06
CA GLN A 307 -18.77 -5.20 12.07
C GLN A 307 -17.47 -4.50 12.43
N ALA A 308 -17.22 -4.25 13.71
CA ALA A 308 -15.98 -3.63 14.16
C ALA A 308 -15.34 -4.46 15.28
N PHE A 309 -14.04 -4.70 15.18
CA PHE A 309 -13.27 -5.54 16.06
C PHE A 309 -12.07 -4.77 16.60
N ASP A 310 -11.92 -4.77 17.92
CA ASP A 310 -10.78 -4.16 18.60
C ASP A 310 -9.62 -5.16 18.68
N LEU A 311 -8.46 -4.76 18.16
CA LEU A 311 -7.22 -5.51 18.17
C LEU A 311 -6.20 -4.95 19.18
N THR A 312 -6.63 -4.09 20.12
CA THR A 312 -5.73 -3.48 21.12
C THR A 312 -4.87 -4.53 21.84
N ASP A 313 -5.44 -5.69 22.19
CA ASP A 313 -4.73 -6.77 22.89
C ASP A 313 -3.93 -7.72 21.99
N VAL A 314 -3.99 -7.55 20.66
CA VAL A 314 -3.22 -8.37 19.72
C VAL A 314 -1.77 -7.91 19.66
N GLN A 315 -0.84 -8.85 19.82
CA GLN A 315 0.58 -8.58 19.72
C GLN A 315 0.98 -8.23 18.28
N SER A 316 1.87 -7.25 18.12
CA SER A 316 2.53 -6.98 16.85
C SER A 316 4.05 -7.02 17.00
N ALA A 317 4.71 -7.49 15.95
CA ALA A 317 6.16 -7.38 15.80
C ALA A 317 6.61 -5.95 15.42
N ASP A 318 5.69 -5.09 14.95
CA ASP A 318 6.00 -3.72 14.57
C ASP A 318 5.91 -2.74 15.75
N GLN A 319 6.89 -1.83 15.87
CA GLN A 319 7.00 -0.89 16.98
C GLN A 319 5.89 0.17 17.02
N LEU A 320 5.19 0.38 15.89
CA LEU A 320 4.08 1.33 15.77
C LEU A 320 2.73 0.70 16.11
N ARG A 321 2.69 -0.64 16.28
CA ARG A 321 1.48 -1.42 16.53
C ARG A 321 0.40 -1.25 15.45
N HIS A 322 0.83 -0.86 14.24
CA HIS A 322 -0.03 -0.51 13.11
C HIS A 322 -0.25 -1.67 12.13
N GLY A 323 0.57 -2.72 12.23
CA GLY A 323 0.55 -3.91 11.39
C GLY A 323 -0.18 -5.10 11.98
N LYS A 324 -0.91 -4.95 13.10
CA LYS A 324 -1.59 -6.05 13.82
C LYS A 324 -2.50 -6.90 12.93
N PHE A 325 -3.08 -6.31 11.88
CA PHE A 325 -3.94 -7.01 10.92
C PHE A 325 -3.24 -8.12 10.14
N ALA A 326 -1.91 -8.05 10.01
CA ALA A 326 -1.11 -9.04 9.31
C ALA A 326 -0.60 -10.15 10.24
N SER A 327 -0.91 -10.11 11.53
CA SER A 327 -0.58 -11.17 12.49
C SER A 327 -1.29 -12.47 12.13
N ALA A 328 -0.69 -13.61 12.53
CA ALA A 328 -1.21 -14.94 12.21
C ALA A 328 -2.70 -15.10 12.55
N ASP A 329 -3.11 -14.66 13.74
CA ASP A 329 -4.48 -14.83 14.24
C ASP A 329 -5.48 -14.01 13.43
N VAL A 330 -5.14 -12.75 13.13
CA VAL A 330 -6.02 -11.86 12.36
C VAL A 330 -6.09 -12.28 10.89
N VAL A 331 -4.98 -12.70 10.29
CA VAL A 331 -4.97 -13.18 8.90
C VAL A 331 -5.76 -14.47 8.74
N ARG A 332 -5.68 -15.40 9.70
CA ARG A 332 -6.54 -16.60 9.73
C ARG A 332 -8.01 -16.24 9.90
N ALA A 333 -8.31 -15.27 10.76
CA ALA A 333 -9.66 -14.76 10.96
C ALA A 333 -10.21 -14.12 9.67
N ILE A 334 -9.40 -13.35 8.93
CA ILE A 334 -9.72 -12.85 7.60
C ILE A 334 -10.02 -14.01 6.64
N GLY A 335 -9.18 -15.05 6.62
CA GLY A 335 -9.37 -16.22 5.77
C GLY A 335 -10.71 -16.92 6.00
N VAL A 336 -11.03 -17.20 7.27
CA VAL A 336 -12.34 -17.74 7.69
C VAL A 336 -13.48 -16.86 7.18
N ARG A 337 -13.38 -15.54 7.34
CA ARG A 337 -14.44 -14.61 6.91
C ARG A 337 -14.66 -14.63 5.40
N LEU A 338 -13.58 -14.75 4.63
CA LEU A 338 -13.63 -14.87 3.17
C LEU A 338 -14.33 -16.17 2.75
N VAL A 339 -14.21 -17.24 3.53
CA VAL A 339 -14.91 -18.52 3.33
C VAL A 339 -16.36 -18.45 3.80
N ASP A 340 -16.65 -17.91 4.98
CA ASP A 340 -18.01 -17.81 5.54
C ASP A 340 -18.90 -16.85 4.74
N GLY A 341 -18.32 -15.84 4.08
CA GLY A 341 -19.01 -15.01 3.10
C GLY A 341 -19.58 -15.79 1.90
N GLN A 342 -19.13 -17.03 1.69
CA GLN A 342 -19.61 -17.96 0.66
C GLN A 342 -20.70 -18.91 1.18
N LYS A 343 -20.83 -19.10 2.50
CA LYS A 343 -21.78 -20.01 3.14
C LYS A 343 -22.23 -19.43 4.48
N ILE A 344 -23.44 -18.85 4.56
CA ILE A 344 -24.03 -18.52 5.86
C ILE A 344 -25.21 -19.46 6.15
N ALA A 345 -25.04 -20.27 7.20
CA ALA A 345 -26.09 -20.79 8.06
C ALA A 345 -25.84 -20.29 9.51
N THR A 346 -26.88 -20.24 10.33
CA THR A 346 -27.07 -19.30 11.45
C THR A 346 -26.37 -19.59 12.79
N ASN A 347 -25.29 -20.39 12.88
CA ASN A 347 -24.73 -20.80 14.19
C ASN A 347 -23.19 -20.72 14.33
N ASP A 348 -22.46 -19.99 13.49
CA ASP A 348 -20.99 -19.88 13.61
C ASP A 348 -20.53 -18.85 14.66
N PRO A 349 -19.50 -19.15 15.48
CA PRO A 349 -18.96 -18.22 16.47
C PRO A 349 -18.39 -16.96 15.80
N SER A 350 -18.62 -15.82 16.46
CA SER A 350 -18.29 -14.50 15.93
C SER A 350 -16.77 -14.33 15.73
N LEU A 351 -16.38 -13.52 14.75
CA LEU A 351 -14.97 -13.21 14.44
C LEU A 351 -14.18 -12.75 15.67
N GLY A 352 -14.82 -12.00 16.58
CA GLY A 352 -14.21 -11.54 17.84
C GLY A 352 -13.95 -12.68 18.83
N GLU A 353 -14.82 -13.68 18.89
CA GLU A 353 -14.58 -14.90 19.68
C GLU A 353 -13.45 -15.72 19.08
N ARG A 354 -13.30 -15.77 17.76
CA ARG A 354 -12.18 -16.50 17.12
C ARG A 354 -10.85 -15.80 17.34
N VAL A 355 -10.77 -14.48 17.11
CA VAL A 355 -9.57 -13.69 17.45
C VAL A 355 -9.25 -13.85 18.94
N GLY A 356 -10.26 -13.79 19.82
CA GLY A 356 -10.11 -14.03 21.25
C GLY A 356 -9.66 -15.46 21.61
N GLN A 357 -10.15 -16.48 20.91
CA GLN A 357 -9.75 -17.88 21.10
C GLN A 357 -8.31 -18.12 20.65
N PHE A 358 -7.89 -17.51 19.54
CA PHE A 358 -6.51 -17.59 19.07
C PHE A 358 -5.53 -16.86 20.02
N THR A 359 -5.93 -15.71 20.57
CA THR A 359 -5.12 -15.01 21.58
C THR A 359 -5.05 -15.76 22.92
N THR A 360 -6.12 -16.48 23.30
CA THR A 360 -6.17 -17.26 24.55
C THR A 360 -5.42 -18.60 24.42
N GLY A 361 -5.39 -19.23 23.23
CA GLY A 361 -4.71 -20.50 22.97
C GLY A 361 -3.17 -20.46 22.97
N LEU A 362 -2.58 -19.26 22.98
CA LEU A 362 -1.12 -19.04 23.03
C LEU A 362 -0.62 -18.61 24.42
N ALA A 363 -1.49 -18.55 25.43
CA ALA A 363 -1.14 -18.09 26.78
C ALA A 363 -0.29 -19.10 27.60
N SER A 364 0.02 -20.29 27.07
CA SER A 364 0.88 -21.28 27.74
C SER A 364 2.16 -21.54 26.93
N GLY A 365 3.10 -20.60 26.91
CA GLY A 365 4.36 -20.79 26.18
C GLY A 365 5.40 -19.67 26.34
N ALA A 366 6.04 -19.60 27.51
CA ALA A 366 7.35 -19.01 27.80
C ALA A 366 7.61 -17.50 27.60
N GLY A 367 7.84 -16.80 28.73
CA GLY A 367 8.89 -15.77 28.87
C GLY A 367 8.49 -14.31 28.68
N ALA A 368 8.10 -13.64 29.77
CA ALA A 368 7.92 -12.19 29.79
C ALA A 368 9.28 -11.47 29.68
N ALA A 369 9.49 -10.70 28.61
CA ALA A 369 10.59 -9.76 28.49
C ALA A 369 10.13 -8.36 28.91
N ALA A 370 10.56 -7.91 30.08
CA ALA A 370 10.40 -6.53 30.52
C ALA A 370 11.33 -5.61 29.72
N GLY A 371 10.78 -4.62 29.03
CA GLY A 371 11.54 -3.62 28.28
C GLY A 371 11.19 -2.20 28.75
N ALA A 372 12.17 -1.49 29.27
CA ALA A 372 12.05 -0.08 29.65
C ALA A 372 11.77 0.79 28.41
N ILE A 373 10.75 1.66 28.49
CA ILE A 373 10.36 2.56 27.40
C ILE A 373 11.18 3.86 27.53
N VAL A 374 12.12 4.05 26.61
CA VAL A 374 12.74 5.36 26.37
C VAL A 374 12.03 5.99 25.17
N THR A 375 11.23 7.04 25.41
CA THR A 375 10.66 7.85 24.34
C THR A 375 11.72 8.77 23.76
N ALA A 376 12.37 8.36 22.68
CA ALA A 376 13.14 9.27 21.83
C ALA A 376 12.21 9.96 20.81
N PRO A 377 12.44 11.25 20.48
CA PRO A 377 11.70 11.91 19.41
C PRO A 377 11.99 11.23 18.06
N LEU A 378 10.98 11.15 17.18
CA LEU A 378 11.02 10.55 15.82
C LEU A 378 11.91 11.34 14.82
N ALA A 379 13.09 11.78 15.26
CA ALA A 379 14.07 12.50 14.46
C ALA A 379 15.39 11.73 14.30
N ILE A 380 15.37 10.39 14.44
CA ILE A 380 16.52 9.55 14.13
C ILE A 380 16.24 8.87 12.79
N VAL A 381 16.92 9.38 11.78
CA VAL A 381 16.80 9.02 10.36
C VAL A 381 16.89 7.50 10.16
N ASP A 382 15.78 6.87 9.74
CA ASP A 382 15.81 5.53 9.17
C ASP A 382 16.69 5.56 7.90
N PRO A 383 17.65 4.62 7.76
CA PRO A 383 18.44 4.47 6.53
C PRO A 383 17.62 4.51 5.23
N ARG A 384 16.38 3.99 5.23
CA ARG A 384 15.48 4.05 4.05
C ARG A 384 15.06 5.47 3.72
N THR A 385 14.70 6.23 4.74
CA THR A 385 14.31 7.62 4.60
C THR A 385 15.48 8.48 4.10
N ARG A 386 16.72 8.20 4.53
CA ARG A 386 17.94 8.86 4.01
C ARG A 386 18.11 8.69 2.50
N ARG A 387 17.81 7.50 1.95
CA ARG A 387 17.89 7.24 0.50
C ARG A 387 16.83 8.01 -0.28
N SER A 388 15.58 7.96 0.17
CA SER A 388 14.48 8.71 -0.46
C SER A 388 14.70 10.24 -0.48
N TYR A 389 15.44 10.76 0.51
CA TYR A 389 15.81 12.16 0.58
C TYR A 389 16.87 12.53 -0.47
N GLY A 390 17.87 11.66 -0.70
CA GLY A 390 18.90 11.88 -1.73
C GLY A 390 18.33 12.01 -3.15
N ASP A 391 17.37 11.14 -3.49
CA ASP A 391 16.71 11.16 -4.81
C ASP A 391 15.87 12.42 -5.03
N GLN A 392 15.24 12.96 -3.98
CA GLN A 392 14.50 14.23 -4.06
C GLN A 392 15.43 15.40 -4.38
N TRP A 393 16.62 15.48 -3.78
CA TRP A 393 17.57 16.56 -4.06
C TRP A 393 18.19 16.49 -5.46
N GLY A 394 18.39 15.29 -6.00
CA GLY A 394 18.81 15.11 -7.40
C GLY A 394 17.80 15.68 -8.41
N SER A 395 16.50 15.55 -8.12
CA SER A 395 15.42 16.08 -8.98
C SER A 395 15.24 17.60 -8.85
N VAL A 396 15.52 18.17 -7.67
CA VAL A 396 15.46 19.63 -7.44
C VAL A 396 16.70 20.33 -8.03
N GLY A 397 17.89 19.70 -7.98
CA GLY A 397 19.12 20.25 -8.54
C GLY A 397 19.12 20.39 -10.07
N GLY A 398 18.37 19.55 -10.80
CA GLY A 398 18.19 19.68 -12.25
C GLY A 398 17.41 20.94 -12.65
N GLY A 399 16.39 21.31 -11.87
CA GLY A 399 15.55 22.49 -12.14
C GLY A 399 16.25 23.83 -11.92
N PHE A 400 17.27 23.87 -11.06
CA PHE A 400 18.03 25.11 -10.79
C PHE A 400 19.09 25.42 -11.86
N ASN A 401 19.62 24.41 -12.57
CA ASN A 401 20.57 24.64 -13.66
C ASN A 401 19.87 25.11 -14.94
N ASP A 402 18.67 24.61 -15.23
CA ASP A 402 17.91 25.07 -16.39
C ASP A 402 17.40 26.51 -16.20
N ALA A 403 16.96 26.88 -15.00
CA ALA A 403 16.56 28.25 -14.67
C ALA A 403 17.72 29.28 -14.66
N ALA A 404 18.97 28.83 -14.45
CA ALA A 404 20.17 29.68 -14.47
C ALA A 404 20.70 29.94 -15.91
N SER A 405 20.28 29.13 -16.89
CA SER A 405 20.65 29.31 -18.30
C SER A 405 19.72 30.29 -19.04
N SER A 406 18.50 30.51 -18.54
CA SER A 406 17.50 31.42 -19.13
C SER A 406 17.57 32.88 -18.65
N LEU A 407 18.54 33.22 -17.78
CA LEU A 407 18.71 34.57 -17.23
C LEU A 407 20.15 35.08 -17.43
N ARG A 408 20.55 35.27 -18.70
CA ARG A 408 21.70 36.11 -19.05
C ARG A 408 21.24 37.24 -19.97
N PRO A 409 21.35 38.52 -19.57
CA PRO A 409 21.00 39.64 -20.44
C PRO A 409 22.05 39.83 -21.53
N ASP A 410 21.56 39.98 -22.76
CA ASP A 410 22.32 40.40 -23.93
C ASP A 410 23.01 41.76 -23.70
N GLN A 411 24.32 41.82 -23.92
CA GLN A 411 25.09 43.05 -23.99
C GLN A 411 26.11 43.01 -25.12
N ARG A 412 25.73 43.56 -26.28
CA ARG A 412 26.32 44.78 -26.91
C ARG A 412 26.21 44.76 -28.44
N ARG A 413 25.49 45.76 -28.94
CA ARG A 413 25.61 46.30 -30.32
C ARG A 413 26.72 47.35 -30.38
N ARG A 414 27.51 47.33 -31.47
CA ARG A 414 28.11 48.43 -32.27
C ARG A 414 29.43 47.91 -32.87
N ALA A 415 29.83 48.17 -34.11
CA ALA A 415 29.26 48.87 -35.26
C ALA A 415 30.17 48.55 -36.47
N GLN A 416 29.63 48.49 -37.68
CA GLN A 416 30.32 48.94 -38.90
C GLN A 416 29.28 49.21 -39.99
N ALA A 417 29.49 50.31 -40.70
CA ALA A 417 28.56 51.00 -41.59
C ALA A 417 28.86 50.67 -43.08
N PRO A 418 28.29 51.33 -44.11
CA PRO A 418 27.37 50.68 -45.05
C PRO A 418 27.79 50.81 -46.53
N THR A 419 27.16 50.03 -47.44
CA THR A 419 27.02 50.40 -48.86
C THR A 419 25.69 49.94 -49.47
N ALA A 420 24.83 50.92 -49.70
CA ALA A 420 24.04 51.24 -50.91
C ALA A 420 23.17 50.20 -51.68
N SER A 421 21.90 50.62 -51.86
CA SER A 421 21.08 50.60 -53.11
C SER A 421 20.53 49.24 -53.58
N SER A 422 19.27 49.03 -53.99
CA SER A 422 18.14 49.88 -54.43
C SER A 422 16.86 49.03 -54.54
N ALA A 423 15.70 49.71 -54.50
CA ALA A 423 14.40 49.39 -55.15
C ALA A 423 13.71 48.04 -54.82
N GLY A 424 12.41 47.93 -54.59
CA GLY A 424 11.29 48.84 -54.75
C GLY A 424 9.99 48.00 -54.80
N ALA A 425 8.87 48.64 -54.43
CA ALA A 425 7.49 48.25 -54.75
C ALA A 425 6.81 47.07 -54.01
N SER A 426 5.95 47.45 -53.05
CA SER A 426 4.58 46.91 -52.82
C SER A 426 3.75 46.80 -54.12
N PRO A 427 2.61 46.07 -54.22
CA PRO A 427 1.55 46.02 -53.19
C PRO A 427 0.74 44.69 -53.09
N SER A 428 -0.13 44.58 -52.08
CA SER A 428 -1.60 44.54 -52.28
C SER A 428 -2.37 44.09 -51.03
N ASN A 429 -3.44 44.84 -50.80
CA ASN A 429 -4.51 44.66 -49.83
C ASN A 429 -5.48 43.53 -50.24
N SER A 430 -6.15 42.96 -49.23
CA SER A 430 -7.61 42.74 -49.10
C SER A 430 -7.86 41.45 -48.32
N ALA A 431 -8.31 41.54 -47.06
CA ALA A 431 -9.70 41.70 -46.63
C ALA A 431 -10.52 40.41 -46.83
N ALA A 432 -10.80 39.71 -45.72
CA ALA A 432 -11.98 38.87 -45.58
C ALA A 432 -12.48 38.96 -44.13
N THR A 433 -13.74 39.35 -44.06
CA THR A 433 -14.61 39.60 -42.92
C THR A 433 -15.00 38.32 -42.15
N ARG A 434 -15.48 38.58 -40.93
CA ARG A 434 -16.14 37.72 -39.92
C ARG A 434 -16.85 36.47 -40.40
#